data_AF-A0A8T4P990-F1
#
_entry.id   AF-A0A8T4P990-F1
#
_cell.length_a   1.000
_cell.length_b   1.000
_cell.length_c   1.000
_cell.angle_alpha   90.00
_cell.angle_beta   90.00
_cell.angle_gamma   90.00
#
_symmetry.space_group_name_H-M   'P 1'
#
loop_
_entity.id
_entity.type
_entity.pdbx_description
1 polymer ?
#
loop_
_entity_poly.entity_id
_entity_poly.type
_entity_poly.pdbx_seq_one_letter_code
_entity_poly.pdbx_strand_id
1 'polypeptide(L)'
;MVDLVRIGSETAKGGFANEKIISEKFENWRKDKEAQKWLKTMGYELKKIKKVKAEVLHGHKTDVQIKVTITLKKLIFVQNLSIKKTNSGADYNQIDKRWVKNYIDLWEIPENIITLLKIFCGEISPSELLRESKITKQKYDRLKDKRRFFMDEFENKHKKEIVDFFKKNKILVLTDIIKGRDQFSANWMLVTKYNKNEDETTWILADINKVLNIFGEGEVEISPRGSLSIGRVTLQRKGGDCGRPTGNMLQFKIKPCDLFRYSQGR
;
A
#
# COMPACT_ATOMS: atom_id res chain seq x y z
N MET A 1 -11.49 27.73 -4.47
CA MET A 1 -11.61 26.34 -4.97
C MET A 1 -10.30 25.64 -4.67
N VAL A 2 -10.32 24.49 -3.97
CA VAL A 2 -9.09 23.79 -3.59
C VAL A 2 -8.51 23.08 -4.82
N ASP A 3 -7.28 23.42 -5.20
CA ASP A 3 -6.59 22.76 -6.32
C ASP A 3 -6.12 21.35 -5.90
N LEU A 4 -6.95 20.36 -6.17
CA LEU A 4 -6.69 18.95 -5.86
C LEU A 4 -5.47 18.39 -6.61
N VAL A 5 -5.13 18.93 -7.78
CA VAL A 5 -3.95 18.50 -8.56
C VAL A 5 -2.69 18.97 -7.85
N ARG A 6 -2.64 20.24 -7.43
CA ARG A 6 -1.53 20.78 -6.66
C ARG A 6 -1.34 20.04 -5.33
N ILE A 7 -2.42 19.80 -4.58
CA ILE A 7 -2.34 19.07 -3.30
C ILE A 7 -1.83 17.65 -3.50
N GLY A 8 -2.30 16.94 -4.54
CA GLY A 8 -1.81 15.59 -4.86
C GLY A 8 -0.32 15.59 -5.19
N SER A 9 0.14 16.58 -5.95
CA SER A 9 1.55 16.77 -6.31
C SER A 9 2.43 17.08 -5.10
N GLU A 10 2.01 18.01 -4.24
CA GLU A 10 2.71 18.37 -3.00
C GLU A 10 2.79 17.19 -2.03
N THR A 11 1.71 16.40 -1.92
CA THR A 11 1.68 15.17 -1.11
C THR A 11 2.71 14.16 -1.60
N ALA A 12 2.80 13.94 -2.92
CA ALA A 12 3.78 13.02 -3.51
C ALA A 12 5.22 13.51 -3.29
N LYS A 13 5.51 14.79 -3.57
CA LYS A 13 6.82 15.40 -3.31
C LYS A 13 7.23 15.29 -1.84
N GLY A 14 6.28 15.48 -0.93
CA GLY A 14 6.50 15.35 0.51
C GLY A 14 6.85 13.92 0.95
N GLY A 15 6.36 12.89 0.24
CA GLY A 15 6.73 11.50 0.44
C GLY A 15 8.17 11.21 0.00
N PHE A 16 8.53 11.59 -1.23
CA PHE A 16 9.90 11.41 -1.76
C PHE A 16 10.96 12.17 -0.95
N ALA A 17 10.63 13.38 -0.49
CA ALA A 17 11.51 14.13 0.40
C ALA A 17 11.75 13.38 1.73
N ASN A 18 10.72 12.72 2.27
CA ASN A 18 10.82 11.93 3.50
C ASN A 18 11.70 10.69 3.31
N GLU A 19 11.60 9.99 2.17
CA GLU A 19 12.50 8.87 1.83
C GLU A 19 13.98 9.31 1.79
N LYS A 20 14.26 10.44 1.14
CA LYS A 20 15.61 11.01 1.07
C LYS A 20 16.15 11.38 2.46
N ILE A 21 15.35 12.07 3.27
CA ILE A 21 15.72 12.45 4.66
C ILE A 21 16.04 11.20 5.48
N ILE A 22 15.22 10.16 5.40
CA ILE A 22 15.45 8.89 6.13
C ILE A 22 16.74 8.23 5.66
N SER A 23 17.00 8.20 4.34
CA SER A 23 18.26 7.69 3.79
C SER A 23 19.48 8.44 4.36
N GLU A 24 19.44 9.78 4.35
CA GLU A 24 20.50 10.63 4.91
C GLU A 24 20.72 10.40 6.41
N LYS A 25 19.64 10.16 7.18
CA LYS A 25 19.73 9.81 8.59
C LYS A 25 20.48 8.49 8.82
N PHE A 26 20.21 7.47 8.01
CA PHE A 26 20.95 6.19 8.08
C PHE A 26 22.43 6.35 7.74
N GLU A 27 22.78 7.16 6.74
CA GLU A 27 24.19 7.43 6.43
C GLU A 27 24.89 8.20 7.57
N ASN A 28 24.16 9.08 8.26
CA ASN A 28 24.63 9.88 9.39
C ASN A 28 24.39 9.23 10.76
N TRP A 29 24.15 7.92 10.83
CA TRP A 29 23.74 7.22 12.05
C TRP A 29 24.66 7.44 13.27
N ARG A 30 25.94 7.79 13.07
CA ARG A 30 26.86 8.10 14.20
C ARG A 30 26.41 9.33 14.99
N LYS A 31 25.72 10.28 14.35
CA LYS A 31 25.24 11.52 14.95
C LYS A 31 23.71 11.56 15.08
N ASP A 32 22.98 10.81 14.25
CA ASP A 32 21.52 10.79 14.28
C ASP A 32 20.97 9.76 15.30
N LYS A 33 20.26 10.25 16.33
CA LYS A 33 19.71 9.42 17.41
C LYS A 33 18.55 8.52 16.95
N GLU A 34 17.81 8.90 15.91
CA GLU A 34 16.70 8.09 15.40
C GLU A 34 17.23 6.91 14.60
N ALA A 35 18.19 7.15 13.71
CA ALA A 35 18.87 6.09 12.96
C ALA A 35 19.56 5.08 13.90
N GLN A 36 20.13 5.54 15.01
CA GLN A 36 20.65 4.65 16.06
C GLN A 36 19.57 3.76 16.67
N LYS A 37 18.39 4.32 16.96
CA LYS A 37 17.25 3.54 17.47
C LYS A 37 16.77 2.55 16.42
N TRP A 38 16.64 2.95 15.16
CA TRP A 38 16.24 2.06 14.05
C TRP A 38 17.21 0.89 13.87
N LEU A 39 18.52 1.15 13.84
CA LEU A 39 19.54 0.10 13.74
C LEU A 39 19.48 -0.87 14.92
N LYS A 40 19.26 -0.38 16.14
CA LYS A 40 19.03 -1.25 17.32
C LYS A 40 17.76 -2.09 17.19
N THR A 41 16.65 -1.49 16.73
CA THR A 41 15.39 -2.20 16.46
C THR A 41 15.57 -3.29 15.39
N MET A 42 16.42 -3.06 14.39
CA MET A 42 16.81 -4.05 13.38
C MET A 42 17.79 -5.12 13.91
N GLY A 43 18.15 -5.07 15.20
CA GLY A 43 19.01 -6.07 15.86
C GLY A 43 20.52 -5.78 15.78
N TYR A 44 20.94 -4.61 15.31
CA TYR A 44 22.36 -4.27 15.24
C TYR A 44 22.91 -3.70 16.55
N GLU A 45 24.05 -4.22 16.98
CA GLU A 45 24.87 -3.58 18.00
C GLU A 45 25.70 -2.44 17.38
N LEU A 46 25.38 -1.20 17.75
CA LEU A 46 26.02 0.00 17.18
C LEU A 46 27.56 -0.02 17.21
N LYS A 47 28.15 -0.56 18.28
CA LYS A 47 29.62 -0.65 18.43
C LYS A 47 30.28 -1.57 17.39
N LYS A 48 29.52 -2.53 16.84
CA LYS A 48 29.99 -3.48 15.82
C LYS A 48 29.80 -2.96 14.39
N ILE A 49 29.07 -1.86 14.21
CA ILE A 49 28.81 -1.26 12.90
C ILE A 49 30.04 -0.47 12.44
N LYS A 50 30.63 -0.89 11.33
CA LYS A 50 31.73 -0.18 10.67
C LYS A 50 31.19 0.95 9.79
N LYS A 51 30.23 0.62 8.92
CA LYS A 51 29.69 1.52 7.89
C LYS A 51 28.21 1.21 7.63
N VAL A 52 27.44 2.26 7.37
CA VAL A 52 26.07 2.18 6.84
C VAL A 52 26.05 2.98 5.54
N LYS A 53 25.44 2.41 4.50
CA LYS A 53 25.04 3.13 3.28
C LYS A 53 23.54 2.99 3.12
N ALA A 54 22.87 4.00 2.57
CA ALA A 54 21.45 3.94 2.29
C ALA A 54 21.18 4.49 0.88
N GLU A 55 20.47 3.71 0.08
CA GLU A 55 20.16 4.02 -1.32
C GLU A 55 18.64 4.08 -1.50
N VAL A 56 18.13 5.21 -2.00
CA VAL A 56 16.71 5.35 -2.36
C VAL A 56 16.45 4.56 -3.64
N LEU A 57 15.39 3.77 -3.64
CA LEU A 57 14.96 2.95 -4.77
C LEU A 57 13.63 3.46 -5.33
N HIS A 58 13.34 3.10 -6.58
CA HIS A 58 12.10 3.47 -7.26
C HIS A 58 11.49 2.24 -7.92
N GLY A 59 10.16 2.14 -7.89
CA GLY A 59 9.42 1.06 -8.56
C GLY A 59 9.38 -0.28 -7.81
N HIS A 60 9.98 -0.36 -6.61
CA HIS A 60 9.97 -1.55 -5.76
C HIS A 60 9.10 -1.36 -4.51
N LYS A 61 8.92 -2.45 -3.73
CA LYS A 61 8.29 -2.37 -2.39
C LYS A 61 9.20 -1.72 -1.36
N THR A 62 10.49 -1.79 -1.60
CA THR A 62 11.51 -1.08 -0.85
C THR A 62 11.66 0.32 -1.39
N ASP A 63 11.56 1.30 -0.50
CA ASP A 63 11.79 2.71 -0.79
C ASP A 63 13.26 3.08 -0.51
N VAL A 64 13.87 2.49 0.53
CA VAL A 64 15.30 2.66 0.86
C VAL A 64 15.95 1.32 1.16
N GLN A 65 17.06 1.01 0.48
CA GLN A 65 17.90 -0.15 0.79
C GLN A 65 19.10 0.29 1.65
N ILE A 66 19.24 -0.32 2.82
CA ILE A 66 20.29 -0.04 3.79
C ILE A 66 21.32 -1.16 3.75
N LYS A 67 22.59 -0.82 3.55
CA LYS A 67 23.72 -1.76 3.55
C LYS A 67 24.56 -1.52 4.80
N VAL A 68 24.52 -2.47 5.74
CA VAL A 68 25.26 -2.42 7.01
C VAL A 68 26.49 -3.31 6.93
N THR A 69 27.67 -2.73 7.11
CA THR A 69 28.94 -3.48 7.22
C THR A 69 29.35 -3.60 8.68
N ILE A 70 29.56 -4.81 9.17
CA ILE A 70 30.03 -5.05 10.55
C ILE A 70 31.54 -5.32 10.61
N THR A 71 32.19 -4.85 11.66
CA THR A 71 33.66 -4.89 11.84
C THR A 71 34.22 -6.31 11.84
N LEU A 72 33.48 -7.28 12.41
CA LEU A 72 34.00 -8.62 12.71
C LEU A 72 34.06 -9.58 11.52
N LYS A 73 33.36 -9.31 10.40
CA LYS A 73 33.22 -10.32 9.33
C LYS A 73 33.41 -9.83 7.89
N LYS A 74 33.70 -8.54 7.63
CA LYS A 74 33.63 -7.91 6.28
C LYS A 74 32.33 -8.21 5.50
N LEU A 75 31.31 -8.78 6.15
CA LEU A 75 30.01 -9.10 5.56
C LEU A 75 29.16 -7.82 5.46
N ILE A 76 28.39 -7.75 4.39
CA ILE A 76 27.41 -6.69 4.14
C ILE A 76 26.03 -7.30 4.35
N PHE A 77 25.31 -6.77 5.34
CA PHE A 77 23.91 -7.10 5.58
C PHE A 77 23.04 -6.07 4.86
N VAL A 78 22.08 -6.55 4.08
CA VAL A 78 21.14 -5.71 3.34
C VAL A 78 19.81 -5.69 4.10
N GLN A 79 19.25 -4.50 4.29
CA GLN A 79 17.94 -4.28 4.91
C GLN A 79 17.09 -3.42 3.99
N ASN A 80 15.95 -3.96 3.59
CA ASN A 80 15.02 -3.32 2.69
C ASN A 80 13.90 -2.63 3.48
N LEU A 81 13.82 -1.30 3.39
CA LEU A 81 12.88 -0.48 4.14
C LEU A 81 11.77 0.08 3.23
N SER A 82 10.51 -0.24 3.54
CA SER A 82 9.36 0.51 3.02
C SER A 82 9.04 1.67 3.96
N ILE A 83 8.72 2.84 3.41
CA ILE A 83 8.52 4.08 4.12
C ILE A 83 7.11 4.61 3.83
N LYS A 84 6.39 5.02 4.88
CA LYS A 84 5.10 5.70 4.75
C LYS A 84 5.09 6.99 5.58
N LYS A 85 4.77 8.11 4.92
CA LYS A 85 4.53 9.39 5.57
C LYS A 85 3.05 9.60 5.81
N THR A 86 2.68 9.97 7.03
CA THR A 86 1.30 10.26 7.45
C THR A 86 1.27 11.54 8.32
N ASN A 87 0.08 12.11 8.49
CA ASN A 87 -0.17 13.19 9.44
C ASN A 87 -1.61 13.08 9.98
N SER A 88 -1.97 13.90 10.96
CA SER A 88 -3.28 13.85 11.63
C SER A 88 -4.49 13.90 10.68
N GLY A 89 -4.36 14.49 9.49
CA GLY A 89 -5.42 14.58 8.49
C GLY A 89 -5.23 13.67 7.26
N ALA A 90 -4.13 12.92 7.16
CA ALA A 90 -3.78 12.17 5.96
C ALA A 90 -3.12 10.82 6.31
N ASP A 91 -3.97 9.86 6.66
CA ASP A 91 -3.59 8.49 7.09
C ASP A 91 -4.22 7.43 6.18
N TYR A 92 -4.06 7.58 4.86
CA TYR A 92 -4.62 6.65 3.89
C TYR A 92 -3.73 6.53 2.66
N ASN A 93 -2.71 5.69 2.77
CA ASN A 93 -1.58 5.63 1.85
C ASN A 93 -1.72 4.46 0.88
N GLN A 94 -1.28 4.68 -0.36
CA GLN A 94 -1.16 3.61 -1.35
C GLN A 94 0.00 2.67 -1.00
N ILE A 95 -0.24 1.36 -1.17
CA ILE A 95 0.79 0.31 -1.03
C ILE A 95 1.00 -0.49 -2.32
N ASP A 96 -0.02 -0.62 -3.17
CA ASP A 96 0.11 -1.16 -4.52
C ASP A 96 -0.94 -0.53 -5.45
N LYS A 97 -0.63 -0.47 -6.75
CA LYS A 97 -1.53 0.00 -7.80
C LYS A 97 -1.07 -0.51 -9.16
N ARG A 98 -1.92 -1.27 -9.86
CA ARG A 98 -1.66 -1.81 -11.20
C ARG A 98 -2.97 -2.02 -11.96
N TRP A 99 -2.86 -2.31 -13.25
CA TRP A 99 -3.99 -2.79 -14.05
C TRP A 99 -4.39 -4.20 -13.60
N VAL A 100 -5.65 -4.61 -13.85
CA VAL A 100 -6.13 -5.96 -13.50
C VAL A 100 -5.23 -7.02 -14.13
N LYS A 101 -4.82 -6.81 -15.40
CA LYS A 101 -3.94 -7.76 -16.12
C LYS A 101 -2.63 -8.07 -15.39
N ASN A 102 -2.10 -7.13 -14.61
CA ASN A 102 -0.83 -7.33 -13.90
C ASN A 102 -0.97 -8.22 -12.66
N TYR A 103 -2.19 -8.48 -12.20
CA TYR A 103 -2.46 -9.35 -11.06
C TYR A 103 -2.90 -10.76 -11.46
N ILE A 104 -3.28 -10.97 -12.74
CA ILE A 104 -3.77 -12.27 -13.24
C ILE A 104 -2.76 -13.37 -12.95
N ASP A 105 -1.53 -13.21 -13.43
CA ASP A 105 -0.48 -14.23 -13.27
C ASP A 105 0.05 -14.29 -11.83
N LEU A 106 -0.07 -13.20 -11.07
CA LEU A 106 0.41 -13.16 -9.69
C LEU A 106 -0.46 -14.01 -8.75
N TRP A 107 -1.77 -14.05 -9.00
CA TRP A 107 -2.76 -14.64 -8.11
C TRP A 107 -3.63 -15.70 -8.77
N GLU A 108 -3.29 -16.10 -10.00
CA GLU A 108 -4.03 -17.08 -10.81
C GLU A 108 -5.53 -16.75 -10.84
N ILE A 109 -5.84 -15.49 -11.12
CA ILE A 109 -7.21 -14.97 -11.03
C ILE A 109 -8.07 -15.64 -12.11
N PRO A 110 -9.21 -16.29 -11.76
CA PRO A 110 -10.08 -16.90 -12.76
C PRO A 110 -10.83 -15.85 -13.59
N GLU A 111 -11.17 -16.19 -14.83
CA GLU A 111 -11.69 -15.24 -15.83
C GLU A 111 -12.97 -14.50 -15.39
N ASN A 112 -13.84 -15.17 -14.63
CA ASN A 112 -15.03 -14.52 -14.08
C ASN A 112 -14.63 -13.40 -13.10
N ILE A 113 -13.66 -13.62 -12.22
CA ILE A 113 -13.17 -12.62 -11.28
C ILE A 113 -12.41 -11.51 -12.01
N ILE A 114 -11.63 -11.83 -13.04
CA ILE A 114 -10.96 -10.83 -13.90
C ILE A 114 -12.00 -9.86 -14.48
N THR A 115 -13.07 -10.39 -15.05
CA THR A 115 -14.16 -9.60 -15.64
C THR A 115 -14.81 -8.70 -14.58
N LEU A 116 -15.15 -9.26 -13.41
CA LEU A 116 -15.75 -8.50 -12.32
C LEU A 116 -14.82 -7.37 -11.81
N LEU A 117 -13.52 -7.63 -11.68
CA LEU A 117 -12.54 -6.63 -11.29
C LEU A 117 -12.39 -5.52 -12.33
N LYS A 118 -12.40 -5.86 -13.63
CA LYS A 118 -12.36 -4.88 -14.71
C LYS A 118 -13.60 -3.97 -14.72
N ILE A 119 -14.79 -4.52 -14.46
CA ILE A 119 -16.02 -3.74 -14.31
C ILE A 119 -15.95 -2.85 -13.06
N PHE A 120 -15.43 -3.38 -11.95
CA PHE A 120 -15.27 -2.64 -10.70
C PHE A 120 -14.32 -1.45 -10.82
N CYS A 121 -13.20 -1.60 -11.53
CA CYS A 121 -12.24 -0.51 -11.71
C CYS A 121 -12.54 0.38 -12.92
N GLY A 122 -13.49 0.00 -13.78
CA GLY A 122 -13.90 0.74 -14.97
C GLY A 122 -12.98 0.52 -16.18
N GLU A 123 -12.18 -0.55 -16.18
CA GLU A 123 -11.55 -1.06 -17.41
C GLU A 123 -12.61 -1.54 -18.42
N ILE A 124 -13.71 -2.12 -17.91
CA ILE A 124 -14.95 -2.37 -18.68
C ILE A 124 -16.01 -1.39 -18.18
N SER A 125 -16.58 -0.59 -19.08
CA SER A 125 -17.53 0.46 -18.68
C SER A 125 -18.97 -0.05 -18.59
N PRO A 126 -19.80 0.50 -17.69
CA PRO A 126 -21.24 0.23 -17.68
C PRO A 126 -21.95 0.48 -19.02
N SER A 127 -21.52 1.49 -19.78
CA SER A 127 -22.10 1.80 -21.10
C SER A 127 -21.82 0.70 -22.13
N GLU A 128 -20.62 0.12 -22.08
CA GLU A 128 -20.24 -1.03 -22.90
C GLU A 128 -21.08 -2.26 -22.54
N LEU A 129 -21.25 -2.55 -21.25
CA LEU A 129 -22.13 -3.63 -20.78
C LEU A 129 -23.58 -3.44 -21.23
N LEU A 130 -24.09 -2.21 -21.24
CA LEU A 130 -25.44 -1.90 -21.72
C LEU A 130 -25.56 -2.14 -23.23
N ARG A 131 -24.58 -1.68 -24.02
CA ARG A 131 -24.54 -1.90 -25.48
C ARG A 131 -24.49 -3.38 -25.85
N GLU A 132 -23.76 -4.17 -25.06
CA GLU A 132 -23.66 -5.63 -25.22
C GLU A 132 -24.84 -6.38 -24.61
N SER A 133 -25.87 -5.67 -24.12
CA SER A 133 -27.05 -6.26 -23.48
C SER A 133 -26.73 -7.16 -22.27
N LYS A 134 -25.57 -6.95 -21.63
CA LYS A 134 -25.15 -7.64 -20.38
C LYS A 134 -25.84 -7.06 -19.14
N ILE A 135 -26.36 -5.83 -19.23
CA ILE A 135 -27.16 -5.19 -18.19
C ILE A 135 -28.36 -4.46 -18.80
N THR A 136 -29.42 -4.29 -18.02
CA THR A 136 -30.61 -3.54 -18.46
C THR A 136 -30.40 -2.04 -18.38
N LYS A 137 -31.18 -1.27 -19.15
CA LYS A 137 -31.22 0.19 -19.06
C LYS A 137 -31.57 0.67 -17.64
N GLN A 138 -32.53 0.00 -17.00
CA GLN A 138 -32.91 0.27 -15.60
C GLN A 138 -31.75 0.06 -14.63
N LYS A 139 -30.95 -1.01 -14.80
CA LYS A 139 -29.75 -1.24 -13.99
C LYS A 139 -28.73 -0.13 -14.21
N TYR A 140 -28.45 0.21 -15.46
CA TYR A 140 -27.50 1.26 -15.82
C TYR A 140 -27.90 2.60 -15.19
N ASP A 141 -29.17 2.99 -15.26
CA ASP A 141 -29.65 4.28 -14.75
C ASP A 141 -29.54 4.38 -13.22
N ARG A 142 -29.65 3.27 -12.48
CA ARG A 142 -29.49 3.22 -11.01
C ARG A 142 -28.05 3.23 -10.50
N LEU A 143 -27.04 3.07 -11.36
CA LEU A 143 -25.64 3.07 -10.94
C LEU A 143 -25.21 4.43 -10.38
N LYS A 144 -24.44 4.40 -9.29
CA LYS A 144 -23.87 5.58 -8.62
C LYS A 144 -22.82 6.27 -9.48
N ASP A 145 -22.08 5.52 -10.30
CA ASP A 145 -21.04 6.03 -11.21
C ASP A 145 -21.19 5.35 -12.57
N LYS A 146 -21.37 6.13 -13.65
CA LYS A 146 -21.54 5.57 -15.00
C LYS A 146 -20.25 5.01 -15.61
N ARG A 147 -19.12 5.12 -14.91
CA ARG A 147 -17.81 4.67 -15.39
C ARG A 147 -17.43 3.27 -14.90
N ARG A 148 -18.09 2.74 -13.88
CA ARG A 148 -17.73 1.48 -13.21
C ARG A 148 -18.83 0.97 -12.29
N PHE A 149 -18.69 -0.24 -11.75
CA PHE A 149 -19.54 -0.69 -10.64
C PHE A 149 -18.83 -0.51 -9.30
N PHE A 150 -19.59 -0.26 -8.25
CA PHE A 150 -19.18 -0.53 -6.89
C PHE A 150 -19.42 -2.01 -6.55
N MET A 151 -18.68 -2.55 -5.58
CA MET A 151 -18.83 -3.94 -5.16
C MET A 151 -20.26 -4.26 -4.72
N ASP A 152 -20.94 -3.31 -4.06
CA ASP A 152 -22.31 -3.45 -3.59
C ASP A 152 -23.35 -3.39 -4.73
N GLU A 153 -22.96 -2.97 -5.93
CA GLU A 153 -23.82 -2.90 -7.11
C GLU A 153 -23.82 -4.19 -7.94
N PHE A 154 -22.96 -5.17 -7.66
CA PHE A 154 -23.03 -6.48 -8.31
C PHE A 154 -24.23 -7.31 -7.83
N GLU A 155 -24.54 -8.39 -8.53
CA GLU A 155 -25.49 -9.40 -8.04
C GLU A 155 -24.88 -10.20 -6.88
N ASN A 156 -25.72 -10.75 -6.01
CA ASN A 156 -25.26 -11.45 -4.80
C ASN A 156 -24.31 -12.62 -5.11
N LYS A 157 -24.54 -13.33 -6.23
CA LYS A 157 -23.63 -14.36 -6.73
C LYS A 157 -22.22 -13.81 -6.97
N HIS A 158 -22.10 -12.77 -7.79
CA HIS A 158 -20.82 -12.14 -8.13
C HIS A 158 -20.13 -11.49 -6.91
N LYS A 159 -20.90 -10.90 -5.99
CA LYS A 159 -20.36 -10.42 -4.70
C LYS A 159 -19.67 -11.54 -3.94
N LYS A 160 -20.37 -12.67 -3.80
CA LYS A 160 -19.85 -13.85 -3.11
C LYS A 160 -18.60 -14.41 -3.80
N GLU A 161 -18.60 -14.51 -5.13
CA GLU A 161 -17.44 -14.98 -5.89
C GLU A 161 -16.18 -14.12 -5.64
N ILE A 162 -16.31 -12.79 -5.68
CA ILE A 162 -15.18 -11.87 -5.40
C ILE A 162 -14.70 -12.04 -3.96
N VAL A 163 -15.62 -12.02 -2.99
CA VAL A 163 -15.27 -12.16 -1.57
C VAL A 163 -14.59 -13.50 -1.30
N ASP A 164 -15.14 -14.59 -1.80
CA ASP A 164 -14.59 -15.94 -1.62
C ASP A 164 -13.19 -16.06 -2.26
N PHE A 165 -12.97 -15.47 -3.45
CA PHE A 165 -11.66 -15.44 -4.09
C PHE A 165 -10.61 -14.73 -3.21
N PHE A 166 -10.90 -13.52 -2.73
CA PHE A 166 -9.95 -12.78 -1.88
C PHE A 166 -9.82 -13.39 -0.49
N LYS A 167 -10.86 -14.05 0.03
CA LYS A 167 -10.77 -14.79 1.30
C LYS A 167 -9.85 -15.99 1.17
N LYS A 168 -9.98 -16.79 0.11
CA LYS A 168 -9.11 -17.94 -0.19
C LYS A 168 -7.65 -17.52 -0.40
N ASN A 169 -7.41 -16.41 -1.10
CA ASN A 169 -6.09 -15.95 -1.49
C ASN A 169 -5.52 -14.84 -0.58
N LYS A 170 -6.11 -14.62 0.59
CA LYS A 170 -5.83 -13.46 1.45
C LYS A 170 -4.35 -13.29 1.77
N ILE A 171 -3.70 -14.37 2.23
CA ILE A 171 -2.28 -14.35 2.63
C ILE A 171 -1.39 -14.02 1.42
N LEU A 172 -1.65 -14.63 0.27
CA LEU A 172 -0.92 -14.40 -0.97
C LEU A 172 -1.01 -12.94 -1.40
N VAL A 173 -2.25 -12.42 -1.50
CA VAL A 173 -2.53 -11.04 -1.90
C VAL A 173 -1.84 -10.05 -0.95
N LEU A 174 -2.00 -10.22 0.36
CA LEU A 174 -1.41 -9.32 1.36
C LEU A 174 0.12 -9.34 1.31
N THR A 175 0.73 -10.53 1.20
CA THR A 175 2.19 -10.68 1.11
C THR A 175 2.72 -9.92 -0.11
N ASP A 176 2.07 -10.04 -1.25
CA ASP A 176 2.54 -9.37 -2.47
C ASP A 176 2.42 -7.86 -2.41
N ILE A 177 1.27 -7.36 -1.97
CA ILE A 177 1.00 -5.92 -1.99
C ILE A 177 1.71 -5.17 -0.86
N ILE A 178 2.11 -5.85 0.22
CA ILE A 178 2.85 -5.24 1.35
C ILE A 178 4.35 -5.53 1.26
N LYS A 179 4.75 -6.79 1.12
CA LYS A 179 6.15 -7.23 1.18
C LYS A 179 6.81 -7.29 -0.20
N GLY A 180 6.12 -7.84 -1.21
CA GLY A 180 6.70 -8.12 -2.53
C GLY A 180 7.35 -9.52 -2.63
N ARG A 181 7.84 -9.87 -3.82
CA ARG A 181 8.37 -11.21 -4.17
C ARG A 181 9.81 -11.24 -4.69
N ASP A 182 10.50 -10.10 -4.77
CA ASP A 182 11.83 -10.00 -5.39
C ASP A 182 12.95 -9.70 -4.37
N GLN A 183 14.16 -9.47 -4.86
CA GLN A 183 15.33 -9.10 -4.04
C GLN A 183 15.15 -7.76 -3.31
N PHE A 184 14.15 -6.97 -3.71
CA PHE A 184 13.74 -5.70 -3.11
C PHE A 184 12.44 -5.84 -2.33
N SER A 185 12.10 -7.05 -1.88
CA SER A 185 11.02 -7.27 -0.93
C SER A 185 11.31 -6.55 0.38
N ALA A 186 10.32 -5.86 0.94
CA ALA A 186 10.46 -5.12 2.17
C ALA A 186 10.75 -6.06 3.35
N ASN A 187 11.77 -5.75 4.15
CA ASN A 187 12.03 -6.41 5.43
C ASN A 187 11.38 -5.64 6.59
N TRP A 188 11.25 -4.32 6.43
CA TRP A 188 10.74 -3.42 7.46
C TRP A 188 9.78 -2.41 6.86
N MET A 189 8.84 -1.92 7.68
CA MET A 189 8.06 -0.73 7.38
C MET A 189 8.33 0.35 8.43
N LEU A 190 8.79 1.53 7.98
CA LEU A 190 8.93 2.74 8.78
C LEU A 190 7.78 3.69 8.44
N VAL A 191 6.99 4.02 9.46
CA VAL A 191 5.94 5.04 9.34
C VAL A 191 6.36 6.28 10.10
N THR A 192 6.35 7.44 9.45
CA THR A 192 6.54 8.75 10.08
C THR A 192 5.21 9.48 10.16
N LYS A 193 4.85 9.99 11.33
CA LYS A 193 3.61 10.71 11.61
C LYS A 193 3.91 12.10 12.12
N TYR A 194 3.62 13.10 11.31
CA TYR A 194 3.75 14.50 11.70
C TYR A 194 2.50 14.97 12.48
N ASN A 195 2.71 15.49 13.68
CA ASN A 195 1.69 16.14 14.50
C ASN A 195 1.80 17.65 14.36
N LYS A 196 0.81 18.26 13.71
CA LYS A 196 0.78 19.71 13.45
C LYS A 196 0.66 20.55 14.72
N ASN A 197 0.04 20.02 15.77
CA ASN A 197 -0.23 20.78 16.99
C ASN A 197 1.02 20.91 17.86
N GLU A 198 1.87 19.89 17.83
CA GLU A 198 3.11 19.80 18.61
C GLU A 198 4.34 20.21 17.80
N ASP A 199 4.20 20.40 16.47
CA ASP A 199 5.32 20.57 15.53
C ASP A 199 6.36 19.44 15.62
N GLU A 200 5.89 18.22 15.87
CA GLU A 200 6.74 17.05 16.09
C GLU A 200 6.44 15.92 15.12
N THR A 201 7.48 15.17 14.75
CA THR A 201 7.33 13.94 13.96
C THR A 201 7.63 12.73 14.83
N THR A 202 6.61 11.89 15.03
CA THR A 202 6.77 10.57 15.66
C THR A 202 6.99 9.51 14.60
N TRP A 203 7.57 8.37 14.97
CA TRP A 203 7.80 7.27 14.05
C TRP A 203 7.61 5.90 14.69
N ILE A 204 7.33 4.90 13.85
CA ILE A 204 7.37 3.49 14.22
C ILE A 204 8.04 2.67 13.14
N LEU A 205 8.96 1.79 13.55
CA LEU A 205 9.64 0.82 12.70
C LEU A 205 9.18 -0.58 13.11
N ALA A 206 8.63 -1.34 12.16
CA ALA A 206 8.13 -2.69 12.41
C ALA A 206 8.68 -3.69 11.38
N ASP A 207 8.98 -4.90 11.84
CA ASP A 207 9.30 -6.04 10.97
C ASP A 207 8.12 -6.33 10.05
N ILE A 208 8.40 -6.67 8.79
CA ILE A 208 7.37 -6.85 7.78
C ILE A 208 6.35 -7.95 8.13
N ASN A 209 6.73 -8.97 8.90
CA ASN A 209 5.78 -10.02 9.31
C ASN A 209 4.80 -9.49 10.36
N LYS A 210 5.26 -8.60 11.25
CA LYS A 210 4.36 -7.89 12.19
C LYS A 210 3.41 -6.96 11.43
N VAL A 211 3.91 -6.29 10.39
CA VAL A 211 3.09 -5.44 9.50
C VAL A 211 2.01 -6.28 8.79
N LEU A 212 2.37 -7.43 8.23
CA LEU A 212 1.45 -8.36 7.58
C LEU A 212 0.39 -8.88 8.55
N ASN A 213 0.77 -9.21 9.80
CA ASN A 213 -0.18 -9.64 10.82
C ASN A 213 -1.20 -8.54 11.14
N ILE A 214 -0.74 -7.32 11.43
CA ILE A 214 -1.61 -6.19 11.77
C ILE A 214 -2.57 -5.88 10.61
N PHE A 215 -2.05 -5.70 9.39
CA PHE A 215 -2.90 -5.33 8.25
C PHE A 215 -3.73 -6.50 7.70
N GLY A 216 -3.31 -7.73 7.98
CA GLY A 216 -4.05 -8.94 7.66
C GLY A 216 -5.18 -9.26 8.64
N GLU A 217 -5.25 -8.62 9.80
CA GLU A 217 -6.33 -8.81 10.77
C GLU A 217 -7.69 -8.34 10.22
N GLY A 218 -8.78 -9.07 10.53
CA GLY A 218 -10.15 -8.77 10.10
C GLY A 218 -10.63 -9.61 8.91
N GLU A 219 -11.92 -9.54 8.58
CA GLU A 219 -12.50 -10.34 7.49
C GLU A 219 -12.23 -9.76 6.10
N VAL A 220 -12.56 -10.53 5.06
CA VAL A 220 -12.68 -10.03 3.69
C VAL A 220 -14.14 -9.74 3.43
N GLU A 221 -14.49 -8.47 3.19
CA GLU A 221 -15.88 -8.03 3.09
C GLU A 221 -16.05 -6.79 2.22
N ILE A 222 -17.26 -6.58 1.71
CA ILE A 222 -17.60 -5.38 0.95
C ILE A 222 -17.83 -4.23 1.92
N SER A 223 -17.12 -3.12 1.72
CA SER A 223 -17.26 -1.96 2.59
C SER A 223 -18.58 -1.21 2.34
N PRO A 224 -19.06 -0.39 3.30
CA PRO A 224 -20.32 0.35 3.14
C PRO A 224 -20.34 1.29 1.92
N ARG A 225 -19.17 1.71 1.43
CA ARG A 225 -19.03 2.56 0.24
C ARG A 225 -18.82 1.75 -1.04
N GLY A 226 -18.95 0.43 -0.99
CA GLY A 226 -18.83 -0.45 -2.15
C GLY A 226 -17.40 -0.64 -2.66
N SER A 227 -16.40 -0.52 -1.79
CA SER A 227 -15.03 -1.05 -2.02
C SER A 227 -14.91 -2.46 -1.42
N LEU A 228 -13.74 -3.09 -1.51
CA LEU A 228 -13.46 -4.36 -0.81
C LEU A 228 -12.46 -4.13 0.32
N SER A 229 -12.81 -4.56 1.53
CA SER A 229 -11.89 -4.67 2.67
C SER A 229 -11.26 -6.05 2.66
N ILE A 230 -9.94 -6.13 2.80
CA ILE A 230 -9.15 -7.35 2.92
C ILE A 230 -8.37 -7.24 4.23
N GLY A 231 -8.98 -7.65 5.34
CA GLY A 231 -8.52 -7.26 6.66
C GLY A 231 -8.56 -5.73 6.81
N ARG A 232 -7.43 -5.11 7.17
CA ARG A 232 -7.29 -3.65 7.28
C ARG A 232 -6.80 -2.98 6.00
N VAL A 233 -6.71 -3.71 4.89
CA VAL A 233 -6.36 -3.18 3.56
C VAL A 233 -7.63 -2.91 2.77
N THR A 234 -7.73 -1.74 2.13
CA THR A 234 -8.82 -1.45 1.19
C THR A 234 -8.36 -1.64 -0.25
N LEU A 235 -9.10 -2.44 -1.02
CA LEU A 235 -9.05 -2.49 -2.47
C LEU A 235 -10.13 -1.56 -3.06
N GLN A 236 -9.70 -0.65 -3.93
CA GLN A 236 -10.57 0.32 -4.59
C GLN A 236 -10.12 0.60 -6.04
N ARG A 237 -11.02 1.13 -6.86
CA ARG A 237 -10.63 1.85 -8.07
C ARG A 237 -9.70 3.01 -7.68
N LYS A 238 -8.60 3.20 -8.42
CA LYS A 238 -7.67 4.31 -8.21
C LYS A 238 -8.42 5.65 -8.22
N GLY A 239 -9.21 5.89 -9.26
CA GLY A 239 -9.95 7.13 -9.45
C GLY A 239 -9.05 8.36 -9.59
N GLY A 240 -9.67 9.51 -9.84
CA GLY A 240 -8.95 10.76 -10.06
C GLY A 240 -8.17 10.78 -11.37
N ASP A 241 -6.94 11.30 -11.33
CA ASP A 241 -6.01 11.44 -12.47
C ASP A 241 -6.58 12.26 -13.65
N CYS A 242 -7.45 13.24 -13.38
CA CYS A 242 -8.06 14.10 -14.40
C CYS A 242 -8.72 13.33 -15.57
N GLY A 243 -9.28 12.14 -15.28
CA GLY A 243 -9.94 11.31 -16.29
C GLY A 243 -8.99 10.46 -17.15
N ARG A 244 -7.68 10.46 -16.87
CA ARG A 244 -6.74 9.58 -17.57
C ARG A 244 -7.08 8.10 -17.34
N PRO A 245 -6.75 7.21 -18.29
CA PRO A 245 -6.98 5.77 -18.15
C PRO A 245 -6.40 5.17 -16.86
N THR A 246 -5.30 5.71 -16.33
CA THR A 246 -4.69 5.25 -15.07
C THR A 246 -5.63 5.33 -13.86
N GLY A 247 -6.69 6.14 -13.94
CA GLY A 247 -7.78 6.16 -12.96
C GLY A 247 -8.54 4.84 -12.85
N ASN A 248 -8.42 3.96 -13.84
CA ASN A 248 -9.06 2.64 -13.89
C ASN A 248 -8.19 1.50 -13.35
N MET A 249 -7.00 1.79 -12.82
CA MET A 249 -6.21 0.78 -12.10
C MET A 249 -6.90 0.35 -10.80
N LEU A 250 -6.64 -0.88 -10.37
CA LEU A 250 -6.88 -1.30 -8.99
C LEU A 250 -5.82 -0.67 -8.08
N GLN A 251 -6.24 -0.23 -6.90
CA GLN A 251 -5.39 0.41 -5.91
C GLN A 251 -5.66 -0.19 -4.53
N PHE A 252 -4.57 -0.53 -3.84
CA PHE A 252 -4.59 -1.02 -2.46
C PHE A 252 -4.08 0.07 -1.53
N LYS A 253 -4.80 0.30 -0.44
CA LYS A 253 -4.48 1.31 0.56
C LYS A 253 -4.59 0.78 1.98
N ILE A 254 -3.77 1.35 2.87
CA ILE A 254 -3.80 1.10 4.31
C ILE A 254 -3.90 2.41 5.06
N LYS A 255 -4.15 2.32 6.37
CA LYS A 255 -3.96 3.40 7.33
C LYS A 255 -2.66 3.17 8.09
N PRO A 256 -1.52 3.78 7.70
CA PRO A 256 -0.23 3.49 8.34
C PRO A 256 -0.20 3.73 9.84
N CYS A 257 -1.01 4.66 10.38
CA CYS A 257 -1.09 4.88 11.82
C CYS A 257 -1.59 3.68 12.62
N ASP A 258 -2.23 2.68 11.98
CA ASP A 258 -2.60 1.44 12.65
C ASP A 258 -1.36 0.71 13.20
N LEU A 259 -0.18 0.90 12.60
CA LEU A 259 1.06 0.38 13.18
C LEU A 259 1.35 0.98 14.56
N PHE A 260 1.12 2.28 14.78
CA PHE A 260 1.28 2.88 16.11
C PHE A 260 0.27 2.33 17.11
N ARG A 261 -0.97 2.07 16.67
CA ARG A 261 -2.07 1.62 17.54
C ARG A 261 -1.94 0.17 17.97
N TYR A 262 -1.50 -0.71 17.06
CA TYR A 262 -1.54 -2.16 17.26
C TYR A 262 -0.15 -2.80 17.43
N SER A 263 0.93 -2.02 17.38
CA SER A 263 2.28 -2.54 17.63
C SER A 263 2.69 -2.54 19.09
N GLN A 264 2.04 -1.74 19.94
CA GLN A 264 2.14 -1.90 21.38
C GLN A 264 1.26 -3.10 21.73
N GLY A 265 1.86 -4.15 22.28
CA GLY A 265 1.13 -5.39 22.57
C GLY A 265 -0.12 -5.14 23.41
N ARG A 266 -1.12 -6.02 23.23
CA ARG A 266 -1.96 -6.37 24.38
C ARG A 266 -1.10 -7.08 25.42
#